data_AF-A0A6J4YIW7-F1
#
_entry.id   AF-A0A6J4YIW7-F1
#
_cell.length_a   1.000
_cell.length_b   1.000
_cell.length_c   1.000
_cell.angle_alpha   90.00
_cell.angle_beta   90.00
_cell.angle_gamma   90.00
#
_symmetry.space_group_name_H-M   'P 1'
#
loop_
_entity.id
_entity.type
_entity.pdbx_description
1 polymer ?
#
loop_
_entity_poly.entity_id
_entity_poly.type
_entity_poly.pdbx_seq_one_letter_code
_entity_poly.pdbx_strand_id
1 'polypeptide(L)'
;MEGQGKVSLAQGGQSSLEVTTDDNILPSIKTEVNNGKLIISHEKGRNLRPTTLNFTITVKNLAGISIAGSGDIIGNDEFDSARFYADIAGSGDIAININADRLESSISGSGSISLSGSTNSYDTRITGSGDVDAFEMRAKDASVVITGSGNCRISASDMLRAKITGSGDVLYIGHPRISETITGSGKVKDRN
;
A
#
# COMPACT_ATOMS: atom_id res chain seq x y z
N MET A 1 4.23 5.89 -8.54
CA MET A 1 4.60 7.31 -8.39
C MET A 1 6.03 7.38 -7.87
N GLU A 2 6.88 8.20 -8.48
CA GLU A 2 8.23 8.47 -8.04
C GLU A 2 8.33 9.92 -7.53
N GLY A 3 8.59 10.09 -6.23
CA GLY A 3 8.73 11.39 -5.58
C GLY A 3 7.64 11.67 -4.54
N GLN A 4 7.09 12.89 -4.60
CA GLN A 4 6.14 13.46 -3.64
C GLN A 4 4.83 13.83 -4.33
N GLY A 5 3.82 14.17 -3.54
CA GLY A 5 2.50 14.59 -4.01
C GLY A 5 1.42 13.59 -3.63
N LYS A 6 0.17 13.96 -3.90
CA LYS A 6 -1.00 13.17 -3.53
C LYS A 6 -1.67 12.64 -4.78
N VAL A 7 -1.90 11.32 -4.83
CA VAL A 7 -2.67 10.65 -5.87
C VAL A 7 -4.03 10.28 -5.31
N SER A 8 -5.09 10.68 -6.01
CA SER A 8 -6.46 10.25 -5.77
C SER A 8 -6.92 9.35 -6.90
N LEU A 9 -7.25 8.10 -6.57
CA LEU A 9 -7.71 7.09 -7.51
C LEU A 9 -9.24 6.98 -7.44
N ALA A 10 -9.86 6.91 -8.60
CA ALA A 10 -11.27 6.60 -8.78
C ALA A 10 -11.45 5.48 -9.79
N GLN A 11 -12.50 4.66 -9.63
CA GLN A 11 -12.87 3.64 -10.61
C GLN A 11 -13.92 4.19 -11.58
N GLY A 12 -13.67 4.05 -12.89
CA GLY A 12 -14.58 4.61 -13.89
C GLY A 12 -14.42 3.99 -15.27
N GLY A 13 -15.40 4.25 -16.15
CA GLY A 13 -15.46 3.65 -17.49
C GLY A 13 -14.40 4.16 -18.47
N GLN A 14 -13.86 5.36 -18.23
CA GLN A 14 -12.84 5.99 -19.07
C GLN A 14 -11.63 6.35 -18.22
N SER A 15 -10.45 5.86 -18.61
CA SER A 15 -9.21 6.20 -17.92
C SER A 15 -8.82 7.66 -18.17
N SER A 16 -8.41 8.36 -17.11
CA SER A 16 -7.98 9.76 -17.18
C SER A 16 -6.89 10.06 -16.16
N LEU A 17 -6.13 11.12 -16.42
CA LEU A 17 -5.16 11.69 -15.49
C LEU A 17 -5.32 13.21 -15.53
N GLU A 18 -5.57 13.81 -14.38
CA GLU A 18 -5.54 15.25 -14.16
C GLU A 18 -4.41 15.58 -13.18
N VAL A 19 -3.65 16.62 -13.48
CA VAL A 19 -2.52 17.08 -12.66
C VAL A 19 -2.77 18.51 -12.23
N THR A 20 -2.75 18.76 -10.93
CA THR A 20 -2.89 20.10 -10.35
C THR A 20 -1.61 20.43 -9.59
N THR A 21 -0.88 21.45 -10.04
CA THR A 21 0.33 21.96 -9.39
C THR A 21 0.62 23.40 -9.81
N ASP A 22 1.68 24.00 -9.29
CA ASP A 22 2.10 25.35 -9.65
C ASP A 22 2.55 25.43 -11.13
N ASP A 23 2.22 26.53 -11.82
CA ASP A 23 2.52 26.72 -13.25
C ASP A 23 4.01 26.54 -13.60
N ASN A 24 4.90 26.93 -12.68
CA ASN A 24 6.35 26.79 -12.85
C ASN A 24 6.87 25.35 -12.61
N ILE A 25 6.08 24.51 -11.94
CA ILE A 25 6.43 23.12 -11.61
C ILE A 25 5.79 22.14 -12.61
N LEU A 26 4.60 22.45 -13.12
CA LEU A 26 3.88 21.59 -14.07
C LEU A 26 4.76 21.09 -15.24
N PRO A 27 5.62 21.92 -15.88
CA PRO A 27 6.50 21.45 -16.95
C PRO A 27 7.56 20.43 -16.51
N SER A 28 7.87 20.36 -15.21
CA SER A 28 8.85 19.42 -14.64
C SER A 28 8.23 18.07 -14.30
N ILE A 29 6.89 17.94 -14.34
CA ILE A 29 6.17 16.71 -14.07
C ILE A 29 6.14 15.84 -15.33
N LYS A 30 6.49 14.56 -15.19
CA LYS A 30 6.53 13.59 -16.28
C LYS A 30 5.51 12.49 -16.02
N THR A 31 4.73 12.19 -17.06
CA THR A 31 3.72 11.13 -17.03
C THR A 31 3.87 10.27 -18.27
N GLU A 32 3.94 8.95 -18.09
CA GLU A 32 4.13 8.00 -19.19
C GLU A 32 3.31 6.74 -18.92
N VAL A 33 2.66 6.20 -19.96
CA VAL A 33 2.01 4.89 -19.88
C VAL A 33 2.83 3.89 -20.66
N ASN A 34 3.34 2.86 -19.99
CA ASN A 34 4.10 1.77 -20.60
C ASN A 34 3.50 0.43 -20.17
N ASN A 35 3.10 -0.40 -21.14
CA ASN A 35 2.51 -1.73 -20.91
C ASN A 35 1.37 -1.74 -19.87
N GLY A 36 0.49 -0.73 -19.91
CA GLY A 36 -0.64 -0.60 -18.98
C GLY A 36 -0.27 -0.06 -17.59
N LYS A 37 1.00 0.31 -17.36
CA LYS A 37 1.46 0.97 -16.14
C LYS A 37 1.63 2.47 -16.38
N LEU A 38 0.88 3.28 -15.64
CA LEU A 38 1.11 4.72 -15.57
C LEU A 38 2.28 5.00 -14.61
N ILE A 39 3.28 5.71 -15.10
CA ILE A 39 4.45 6.18 -14.35
C ILE A 39 4.32 7.69 -14.22
N ILE A 40 4.33 8.17 -12.97
CA ILE A 40 4.36 9.59 -12.62
C ILE A 40 5.69 9.84 -11.94
N SER A 41 6.47 10.77 -12.47
CA SER A 41 7.78 11.17 -11.95
C SER A 41 8.02 12.67 -12.21
N HIS A 42 9.22 13.14 -11.88
CA HIS A 42 9.64 14.51 -12.18
C HIS A 42 11.06 14.53 -12.76
N GLU A 43 11.46 15.68 -13.30
CA GLU A 43 12.83 15.89 -13.78
C GLU A 43 13.89 15.59 -12.70
N LYS A 44 14.82 14.70 -13.03
CA LYS A 44 15.92 14.32 -12.15
C LYS A 44 16.78 15.53 -11.77
N GLY A 45 17.22 15.56 -10.52
CA GLY A 45 18.13 16.60 -10.02
C GLY A 45 17.47 17.93 -9.68
N ARG A 46 16.14 18.05 -9.80
CA ARG A 46 15.39 19.20 -9.30
C ARG A 46 14.78 18.89 -7.94
N ASN A 47 15.01 19.79 -6.98
CA ASN A 47 14.29 19.75 -5.71
C ASN A 47 12.98 20.53 -5.87
N LEU A 48 11.87 19.83 -6.04
CA LEU A 48 10.56 20.45 -6.21
C LEU A 48 9.99 20.90 -4.86
N ARG A 49 9.49 22.12 -4.81
CA ARG A 49 8.79 22.68 -3.63
C ARG A 49 7.41 23.22 -4.04
N PRO A 50 6.49 22.34 -4.44
CA PRO A 50 5.16 22.77 -4.86
C PRO A 50 4.34 23.26 -3.68
N THR A 51 3.49 24.26 -3.92
CA THR A 51 2.41 24.59 -2.99
C THR A 51 1.34 23.50 -3.00
N THR A 52 1.10 22.91 -4.18
CA THR A 52 0.21 21.76 -4.37
C THR A 52 0.76 20.84 -5.47
N LEU A 53 0.62 19.53 -5.29
CA LEU A 53 0.98 18.55 -6.29
C LEU A 53 0.02 17.36 -6.16
N ASN A 54 -1.10 17.47 -6.86
CA ASN A 54 -2.17 16.50 -6.83
C ASN A 54 -2.34 15.84 -8.19
N PHE A 55 -2.63 14.54 -8.16
CA PHE A 55 -2.92 13.72 -9.32
C PHE A 55 -4.28 13.06 -9.13
N THR A 56 -5.26 13.36 -9.97
CA THR A 56 -6.54 12.65 -9.98
C THR A 56 -6.53 11.66 -11.14
N ILE A 57 -6.67 10.38 -10.83
CA ILE A 57 -6.56 9.31 -11.81
C ILE A 57 -7.85 8.49 -11.79
N THR A 58 -8.48 8.37 -12.94
CA THR A 58 -9.58 7.42 -13.13
C THR A 58 -9.06 6.20 -13.87
N VAL A 59 -9.40 5.00 -13.41
CA VAL A 59 -9.01 3.74 -14.04
C VAL A 59 -10.20 2.80 -14.15
N LYS A 60 -10.24 1.98 -15.21
CA LYS A 60 -11.24 0.92 -15.34
C LYS A 60 -10.91 -0.29 -14.47
N ASN A 61 -9.66 -0.72 -14.51
CA ASN A 61 -9.12 -1.85 -13.77
C ASN A 61 -7.84 -1.42 -13.07
N LEU A 62 -7.65 -1.86 -11.83
CA LEU A 62 -6.46 -1.54 -11.04
C LEU A 62 -5.83 -2.84 -10.53
N ALA A 63 -4.67 -3.20 -11.09
CA ALA A 63 -3.92 -4.39 -10.66
C ALA A 63 -2.91 -4.09 -9.55
N GLY A 64 -2.57 -2.82 -9.34
CA GLY A 64 -1.72 -2.43 -8.23
C GLY A 64 -1.20 -1.01 -8.32
N ILE A 65 -0.55 -0.61 -7.22
CA ILE A 65 -0.07 0.73 -6.95
C ILE A 65 1.30 0.65 -6.30
N SER A 66 2.17 1.62 -6.60
CA SER A 66 3.52 1.65 -6.04
C SER A 66 3.99 3.09 -5.84
N ILE A 67 4.65 3.34 -4.71
CA ILE A 67 5.25 4.61 -4.33
C ILE A 67 6.75 4.40 -4.16
N ALA A 68 7.56 5.20 -4.84
CA ALA A 68 8.98 5.35 -4.58
C ALA A 68 9.26 6.79 -4.15
N GLY A 69 9.38 7.04 -2.84
CA GLY A 69 9.49 8.39 -2.28
C GLY A 69 8.59 8.62 -1.06
N SER A 70 7.94 9.77 -1.03
CA SER A 70 7.20 10.28 0.15
C SER A 70 5.84 10.87 -0.21
N GLY A 71 5.28 10.49 -1.36
CA GLY A 71 3.92 10.89 -1.71
C GLY A 71 2.89 9.88 -1.23
N ASP A 72 1.62 10.21 -1.43
CA ASP A 72 0.48 9.44 -0.92
C ASP A 72 -0.41 8.97 -2.04
N ILE A 73 -1.03 7.79 -1.88
CA ILE A 73 -2.07 7.27 -2.78
C ILE A 73 -3.32 6.96 -1.97
N ILE A 74 -4.44 7.56 -2.37
CA ILE A 74 -5.76 7.34 -1.77
C ILE A 74 -6.72 6.81 -2.84
N GLY A 75 -7.29 5.63 -2.62
CA GLY A 75 -8.43 5.12 -3.37
C GLY A 75 -9.73 5.63 -2.78
N ASN A 76 -10.51 6.37 -3.57
CA ASN A 76 -11.78 6.96 -3.12
C ASN A 76 -12.98 6.03 -3.29
N ASP A 77 -12.83 4.99 -4.12
CA ASP A 77 -13.86 4.00 -4.42
C ASP A 77 -13.50 2.62 -3.88
N GLU A 78 -14.45 1.70 -3.94
CA GLU A 78 -14.18 0.27 -3.82
C GLU A 78 -13.67 -0.25 -5.17
N PHE A 79 -12.58 -1.01 -5.14
CA PHE A 79 -11.98 -1.61 -6.33
C PHE A 79 -12.17 -3.12 -6.33
N ASP A 80 -12.22 -3.71 -7.52
CA ASP A 80 -12.21 -5.16 -7.72
C ASP A 80 -11.01 -5.58 -8.57
N SER A 81 -10.30 -6.63 -8.15
CA SER A 81 -9.23 -7.22 -8.95
C SER A 81 -9.00 -8.70 -8.62
N ALA A 82 -8.65 -9.53 -9.60
CA ALA A 82 -8.22 -10.90 -9.31
C ALA A 82 -6.92 -10.93 -8.47
N ARG A 83 -6.00 -10.00 -8.75
CA ARG A 83 -4.74 -9.87 -8.01
C ARG A 83 -4.41 -8.39 -7.84
N PHE A 84 -4.09 -8.00 -6.61
CA PHE A 84 -3.73 -6.62 -6.31
C PHE A 84 -2.39 -6.55 -5.58
N TYR A 85 -1.53 -5.63 -5.98
CA TYR A 85 -0.28 -5.33 -5.28
C TYR A 85 -0.23 -3.87 -4.79
N ALA A 86 0.20 -3.66 -3.55
CA ALA A 86 0.51 -2.35 -2.99
C ALA A 86 1.97 -2.30 -2.53
N ASP A 87 2.75 -1.35 -3.01
CA ASP A 87 4.19 -1.29 -2.73
C ASP A 87 4.62 0.12 -2.32
N ILE A 88 5.41 0.21 -1.25
CA ILE A 88 6.03 1.47 -0.80
C ILE A 88 7.53 1.25 -0.61
N ALA A 89 8.32 1.96 -1.40
CA ALA A 89 9.74 2.16 -1.19
C ALA A 89 9.98 3.60 -0.73
N GLY A 90 10.07 3.81 0.59
CA GLY A 90 10.23 5.13 1.19
C GLY A 90 9.32 5.36 2.40
N SER A 91 8.70 6.54 2.45
CA SER A 91 7.94 7.02 3.62
C SER A 91 6.56 7.58 3.23
N GLY A 92 6.05 7.21 2.06
CA GLY A 92 4.70 7.58 1.64
C GLY A 92 3.62 6.73 2.29
N ASP A 93 2.36 7.12 2.08
CA ASP A 93 1.20 6.38 2.59
C ASP A 93 0.27 5.89 1.47
N ILE A 94 -0.33 4.71 1.67
CA ILE A 94 -1.36 4.14 0.80
C ILE A 94 -2.62 3.88 1.63
N ALA A 95 -3.78 4.30 1.13
CA ALA A 95 -5.09 3.92 1.66
C ALA A 95 -6.01 3.47 0.52
N ILE A 96 -6.56 2.25 0.59
CA ILE A 96 -7.44 1.73 -0.48
C ILE A 96 -8.44 0.68 0.03
N ASN A 97 -9.67 0.74 -0.50
CA ASN A 97 -10.71 -0.28 -0.33
C ASN A 97 -10.70 -1.22 -1.56
N ILE A 98 -10.38 -2.51 -1.37
CA ILE A 98 -10.17 -3.47 -2.46
C ILE A 98 -10.76 -4.84 -2.13
N ASN A 99 -11.51 -5.41 -3.07
CA ASN A 99 -11.84 -6.83 -3.09
C ASN A 99 -10.91 -7.54 -4.08
N ALA A 100 -10.18 -8.55 -3.61
CA ALA A 100 -9.32 -9.32 -4.47
C ALA A 100 -9.21 -10.79 -4.08
N ASP A 101 -8.95 -11.69 -5.03
CA ASP A 101 -8.66 -13.08 -4.67
C ASP A 101 -7.30 -13.22 -3.97
N ARG A 102 -6.31 -12.45 -4.45
CA ARG A 102 -4.97 -12.40 -3.88
C ARG A 102 -4.51 -10.97 -3.73
N LEU A 103 -4.14 -10.61 -2.50
CA LEU A 103 -3.64 -9.31 -2.12
C LEU A 103 -2.19 -9.44 -1.66
N GLU A 104 -1.31 -8.60 -2.19
CA GLU A 104 0.08 -8.51 -1.77
C GLU A 104 0.40 -7.07 -1.37
N SER A 105 1.04 -6.87 -0.21
CA SER A 105 1.53 -5.56 0.19
C SER A 105 2.99 -5.61 0.64
N SER A 106 3.76 -4.59 0.28
CA SER A 106 5.14 -4.47 0.74
C SER A 106 5.51 -3.05 1.11
N ILE A 107 6.22 -2.92 2.23
CA ILE A 107 6.83 -1.68 2.68
C ILE A 107 8.33 -1.91 2.87
N SER A 108 9.13 -1.09 2.20
CA SER A 108 10.57 -0.95 2.41
C SER A 108 10.87 0.48 2.82
N GLY A 109 10.94 0.73 4.13
CA GLY A 109 11.13 2.06 4.71
C GLY A 109 10.26 2.28 5.94
N SER A 110 9.60 3.44 5.99
CA SER A 110 8.83 3.91 7.15
C SER A 110 7.43 4.41 6.78
N GLY A 111 6.94 4.08 5.58
CA GLY A 111 5.60 4.44 5.13
C GLY A 111 4.50 3.57 5.75
N SER A 112 3.25 3.88 5.43
CA SER A 112 2.08 3.15 5.95
C SER A 112 1.16 2.64 4.85
N ILE A 113 0.58 1.46 5.03
CA ILE A 113 -0.46 0.93 4.13
C ILE A 113 -1.72 0.63 4.94
N SER A 114 -2.83 1.28 4.59
CA SER A 114 -4.18 1.03 5.13
C SER A 114 -5.04 0.33 4.07
N LEU A 115 -5.60 -0.83 4.42
CA LEU A 115 -6.37 -1.69 3.53
C LEU A 115 -7.71 -2.06 4.15
N SER A 116 -8.78 -1.91 3.38
CA SER A 116 -10.13 -2.37 3.72
C SER A 116 -10.73 -3.16 2.55
N GLY A 117 -11.75 -3.99 2.84
CA GLY A 117 -12.42 -4.82 1.83
C GLY A 117 -12.34 -6.32 2.17
N SER A 118 -12.05 -7.15 1.18
CA SER A 118 -11.97 -8.61 1.39
C SER A 118 -10.99 -9.33 0.46
N THR A 119 -10.41 -10.42 0.96
CA THR A 119 -9.53 -11.27 0.16
C THR A 119 -9.51 -12.73 0.59
N ASN A 120 -9.21 -13.64 -0.33
CA ASN A 120 -8.96 -15.04 0.03
C ASN A 120 -7.54 -15.21 0.61
N SER A 121 -6.55 -14.56 0.01
CA SER A 121 -5.14 -14.67 0.43
C SER A 121 -4.52 -13.28 0.55
N TYR A 122 -3.99 -12.97 1.73
CA TYR A 122 -3.25 -11.74 1.97
C TYR A 122 -1.81 -12.04 2.38
N ASP A 123 -0.84 -11.60 1.56
CA ASP A 123 0.58 -11.66 1.87
C ASP A 123 1.11 -10.24 2.11
N THR A 124 1.67 -9.96 3.29
CA THR A 124 2.25 -8.66 3.61
C THR A 124 3.69 -8.77 4.08
N ARG A 125 4.55 -7.87 3.59
CA ARG A 125 5.97 -7.80 3.94
C ARG A 125 6.38 -6.40 4.36
N ILE A 126 6.87 -6.26 5.57
CA ILE A 126 7.40 -5.01 6.12
C ILE A 126 8.91 -5.16 6.35
N THR A 127 9.70 -4.29 5.74
CA THR A 127 11.14 -4.16 5.97
C THR A 127 11.44 -2.72 6.41
N GLY A 128 11.90 -2.55 7.64
CA GLY A 128 12.11 -1.24 8.27
C GLY A 128 11.16 -0.99 9.44
N SER A 129 10.55 0.19 9.45
CA SER A 129 9.73 0.69 10.57
C SER A 129 8.32 1.10 10.13
N GLY A 130 7.92 0.78 8.90
CA GLY A 130 6.59 1.10 8.40
C GLY A 130 5.48 0.25 9.03
N ASP A 131 4.23 0.69 8.86
CA ASP A 131 3.07 0.07 9.47
C ASP A 131 2.04 -0.37 8.44
N VAL A 132 1.40 -1.51 8.69
CA VAL A 132 0.26 -2.00 7.89
C VAL A 132 -0.97 -2.05 8.78
N ASP A 133 -2.03 -1.37 8.36
CA ASP A 133 -3.35 -1.45 8.97
C ASP A 133 -4.34 -2.14 8.03
N ALA A 134 -4.74 -3.35 8.41
CA ALA A 134 -5.60 -4.23 7.63
C ALA A 134 -6.65 -4.92 8.53
N PHE A 135 -7.06 -4.28 9.63
CA PHE A 135 -8.18 -4.80 10.44
C PHE A 135 -9.51 -4.78 9.67
N GLU A 136 -9.71 -3.81 8.79
CA GLU A 136 -10.89 -3.72 7.93
C GLU A 136 -10.79 -4.58 6.65
N MET A 137 -9.67 -5.27 6.44
CA MET A 137 -9.46 -6.19 5.33
C MET A 137 -9.78 -7.62 5.75
N ARG A 138 -10.96 -8.14 5.36
CA ARG A 138 -11.39 -9.51 5.70
C ARG A 138 -10.62 -10.53 4.86
N ALA A 139 -9.50 -11.04 5.37
CA ALA A 139 -8.74 -12.11 4.74
C ALA A 139 -9.13 -13.50 5.29
N LYS A 140 -9.13 -14.53 4.44
CA LYS A 140 -9.22 -15.93 4.92
C LYS A 140 -7.87 -16.41 5.42
N ASP A 141 -6.89 -16.41 4.52
CA ASP A 141 -5.50 -16.75 4.82
C ASP A 141 -4.66 -15.47 4.83
N ALA A 142 -3.89 -15.29 5.88
CA ALA A 142 -2.97 -14.18 6.06
C ALA A 142 -1.53 -14.67 6.29
N SER A 143 -0.57 -14.01 5.66
CA SER A 143 0.86 -14.23 5.82
C SER A 143 1.55 -12.88 6.05
N VAL A 144 2.20 -12.74 7.20
CA VAL A 144 2.84 -11.51 7.65
C VAL A 144 4.32 -11.77 7.84
N VAL A 145 5.17 -10.99 7.16
CA VAL A 145 6.62 -11.03 7.34
C VAL A 145 7.13 -9.66 7.74
N ILE A 146 7.69 -9.54 8.93
CA ILE A 146 8.27 -8.30 9.45
C ILE A 146 9.78 -8.49 9.63
N THR A 147 10.56 -7.60 9.05
CA THR A 147 12.00 -7.46 9.30
C THR A 147 12.29 -6.03 9.76
N GLY A 148 12.54 -5.86 11.06
CA GLY A 148 12.74 -4.56 11.69
C GLY A 148 11.79 -4.31 12.85
N SER A 149 11.22 -3.10 12.89
CA SER A 149 10.43 -2.58 14.01
C SER A 149 9.01 -2.14 13.64
N GLY A 150 8.61 -2.34 12.38
CA GLY A 150 7.27 -2.00 11.90
C GLY A 150 6.18 -2.91 12.49
N ASN A 151 4.93 -2.45 12.48
CA ASN A 151 3.79 -3.19 13.03
C ASN A 151 2.77 -3.55 11.97
N CYS A 152 2.03 -4.64 12.21
CA CYS A 152 0.95 -5.07 11.34
C CYS A 152 -0.32 -5.32 12.16
N ARG A 153 -1.42 -4.66 11.79
CA ARG A 153 -2.78 -4.98 12.24
C ARG A 153 -3.47 -5.75 11.12
N ILE A 154 -3.98 -6.95 11.39
CA ILE A 154 -4.51 -7.83 10.34
C ILE A 154 -5.75 -8.60 10.80
N SER A 155 -6.68 -8.85 9.89
CA SER A 155 -7.83 -9.73 10.12
C SER A 155 -7.68 -11.02 9.34
N ALA A 156 -7.88 -12.17 9.99
CA ALA A 156 -7.78 -13.50 9.35
C ALA A 156 -8.83 -14.47 9.91
N SER A 157 -9.53 -15.20 9.04
CA SER A 157 -10.55 -16.17 9.49
C SER A 157 -10.04 -17.60 9.63
N ASP A 158 -9.11 -18.04 8.77
CA ASP A 158 -8.76 -19.47 8.63
C ASP A 158 -7.32 -19.75 9.06
N MET A 159 -6.35 -18.99 8.53
CA MET A 159 -4.93 -19.16 8.83
C MET A 159 -4.22 -17.82 8.98
N LEU A 160 -3.34 -17.72 9.98
CA LEU A 160 -2.38 -16.63 10.13
C LEU A 160 -0.97 -17.22 10.26
N ARG A 161 -0.12 -16.92 9.26
CA ARG A 161 1.33 -17.19 9.33
C ARG A 161 2.04 -15.89 9.64
N ALA A 162 2.76 -15.83 10.76
CA ALA A 162 3.50 -14.64 11.17
C ALA A 162 4.99 -14.96 11.32
N LYS A 163 5.84 -14.24 10.60
CA LYS A 163 7.29 -14.31 10.76
C LYS A 163 7.85 -12.95 11.11
N ILE A 164 8.44 -12.83 12.28
CA ILE A 164 8.99 -11.58 12.79
C ILE A 164 10.48 -11.75 13.03
N THR A 165 11.29 -10.89 12.44
CA THR A 165 12.71 -10.74 12.74
C THR A 165 12.94 -9.30 13.21
N GLY A 166 13.15 -9.10 14.51
CA GLY A 166 13.32 -7.78 15.12
C GLY A 166 12.34 -7.52 16.26
N SER A 167 11.81 -6.31 16.32
CA SER A 167 11.01 -5.79 17.45
C SER A 167 9.58 -5.39 17.07
N GLY A 168 9.18 -5.61 15.83
CA GLY A 168 7.83 -5.30 15.35
C GLY A 168 6.75 -6.23 15.91
N ASP A 169 5.52 -5.74 16.02
CA ASP A 169 4.37 -6.50 16.52
C ASP A 169 3.35 -6.82 15.42
N VAL A 170 2.71 -7.98 15.53
CA VAL A 170 1.51 -8.35 14.75
C VAL A 170 0.32 -8.40 15.70
N LEU A 171 -0.67 -7.56 15.45
CA LEU A 171 -1.96 -7.58 16.13
C LEU A 171 -2.97 -8.20 15.18
N TYR A 172 -3.73 -9.20 15.64
CA TYR A 172 -4.72 -9.84 14.78
C TYR A 172 -6.11 -9.89 15.42
N ILE A 173 -7.13 -9.95 14.58
CA ILE A 173 -8.53 -10.24 14.92
C ILE A 173 -9.03 -11.42 14.07
N GLY A 174 -10.11 -12.06 14.51
CA GLY A 174 -10.65 -13.30 13.93
C GLY A 174 -10.19 -14.56 14.68
N HIS A 175 -10.56 -15.74 14.17
CA HIS A 175 -10.27 -17.03 14.83
C HIS A 175 -9.40 -17.97 13.96
N PRO A 176 -8.23 -17.53 13.45
CA PRO A 176 -7.42 -18.33 12.56
C PRO A 176 -6.63 -19.40 13.30
N ARG A 177 -6.17 -20.42 12.57
CA ARG A 177 -5.03 -21.25 13.00
C ARG A 177 -3.75 -20.46 12.88
N ILE A 178 -2.94 -20.43 13.94
CA ILE A 178 -1.75 -19.57 14.00
C ILE A 178 -0.49 -20.40 13.84
N SER A 179 0.42 -19.94 12.99
CA SER A 179 1.79 -20.42 12.89
C SER A 179 2.72 -19.23 12.96
N GLU A 180 3.46 -19.11 14.06
CA GLU A 180 4.37 -17.98 14.28
C GLU A 180 5.84 -18.41 14.39
N THR A 181 6.72 -17.52 13.95
CA THR A 181 8.16 -17.64 14.15
C THR A 181 8.72 -16.27 14.46
N ILE A 182 9.24 -16.10 15.66
CA ILE A 182 9.72 -14.81 16.15
C ILE A 182 11.19 -14.93 16.53
N THR A 183 12.01 -14.11 15.90
CA THR A 183 13.43 -13.91 16.22
C THR A 183 13.62 -12.47 16.65
N GLY A 184 13.66 -12.22 17.96
CA GLY A 184 13.80 -10.88 18.54
C GLY A 184 12.78 -10.63 19.65
N SER A 185 12.35 -9.39 19.80
CA SER A 185 11.48 -8.93 20.90
C SER A 185 10.03 -8.67 20.49
N GLY A 186 9.71 -8.83 19.21
CA GLY A 186 8.36 -8.65 18.67
C GLY A 186 7.35 -9.68 19.20
N LYS A 187 6.05 -9.41 19.00
CA LYS A 187 4.96 -10.25 19.51
C LYS A 187 3.84 -10.39 18.49
N VAL A 188 3.17 -11.54 18.52
CA VAL A 188 1.87 -11.74 17.86
C VAL A 188 0.81 -11.73 18.96
N LYS A 189 -0.23 -10.89 18.84
CA LYS A 189 -1.26 -10.71 19.89
C LYS A 189 -2.66 -10.69 19.31
N ASP A 190 -3.54 -11.43 19.98
CA ASP A 190 -4.99 -11.38 19.74
C ASP A 190 -5.58 -10.04 20.23
N ARG A 191 -6.57 -9.53 19.51
CA ARG A 191 -7.32 -8.29 19.77
C ARG A 191 -8.84 -8.43 19.62
N ASN A 192 -9.36 -9.66 19.57
CA ASN A 192 -10.81 -9.90 19.64
C ASN A 192 -11.45 -9.47 20.96
#